data_AF-A0A072PZG9-F1
#
_entry.id   AF-A0A072PZG9-F1
#
_cell.length_a   1.000
_cell.length_b   1.000
_cell.length_c   1.000
_cell.angle_alpha   90.00
_cell.angle_beta   90.00
_cell.angle_gamma   90.00
#
_symmetry.space_group_name_H-M   'P 1'
#
loop_
_entity.id
_entity.type
_entity.pdbx_description
1 polymer ?
#
loop_
_entity_poly.entity_id
_entity_poly.type
_entity_poly.pdbx_seq_one_letter_code
_entity_poly.pdbx_strand_id
1 'polypeptide(L)'
;MTVYVAAAWNVYRKTRLMLLDIMLRCLSRLQEKDAYGQKRAEATTLANDIMASIPFHVADNVESIADQGSVKAVKVDPGKAVGGLLLIHPLFVAANLSIVPPHLQIQMRECLAWIGENLGIGQATVFSKVRSKH
;
A
#
# COMPACT_ATOMS: atom_id res chain seq x y z
N MET A 1 4.62 -17.95 -0.31
CA MET A 1 5.67 -16.92 -0.55
C MET A 1 6.13 -16.45 0.83
N THR A 2 7.44 -16.42 1.13
CA THR A 2 7.89 -15.97 2.47
C THR A 2 7.71 -14.46 2.60
N VAL A 3 7.55 -13.96 3.83
CA VAL A 3 7.35 -12.52 4.13
C VAL A 3 8.43 -11.64 3.50
N TYR A 4 9.68 -12.12 3.45
CA TYR A 4 10.80 -11.40 2.84
C TYR A 4 10.69 -11.26 1.32
N VAL A 5 10.28 -12.33 0.61
CA VAL A 5 10.12 -12.27 -0.85
C VAL A 5 8.98 -11.33 -1.21
N ALA A 6 7.89 -11.36 -0.43
CA ALA A 6 6.76 -10.45 -0.62
C ALA A 6 7.15 -8.98 -0.36
N ALA A 7 7.96 -8.73 0.68
CA ALA A 7 8.49 -7.40 0.97
C ALA A 7 9.44 -6.89 -0.14
N ALA A 8 10.35 -7.73 -0.63
CA ALA A 8 11.25 -7.38 -1.73
C ALA A 8 10.47 -6.99 -2.99
N TRP A 9 9.41 -7.74 -3.30
CA TRP A 9 8.55 -7.44 -4.43
C TRP A 9 7.74 -6.15 -4.24
N ASN A 10 7.32 -5.84 -3.01
CA ASN A 10 6.68 -4.57 -2.68
C ASN A 10 7.64 -3.37 -2.77
N VAL A 11 8.93 -3.54 -2.46
CA VAL A 11 9.96 -2.52 -2.71
C VAL A 11 10.09 -2.25 -4.20
N TYR A 12 10.15 -3.29 -5.03
CA TYR A 12 10.16 -3.15 -6.49
C TYR A 12 8.91 -2.40 -7.00
N ARG A 13 7.71 -2.84 -6.60
CA ARG A 13 6.44 -2.21 -7.02
C ARG A 13 6.37 -0.74 -6.60
N LYS A 14 6.77 -0.43 -5.36
CA LYS A 14 6.84 0.95 -4.85
C LYS A 14 7.75 1.82 -5.71
N THR A 15 8.97 1.36 -5.98
CA THR A 15 9.94 2.12 -6.78
C THR A 15 9.43 2.34 -8.20
N ARG A 16 8.82 1.32 -8.80
CA ARG A 16 8.23 1.43 -10.14
C ARG A 16 7.05 2.41 -10.19
N LEU A 17 6.19 2.42 -9.16
CA LEU A 17 5.13 3.42 -9.03
C LEU A 17 5.68 4.85 -8.95
N MET A 18 6.75 5.08 -8.18
CA MET A 18 7.39 6.39 -8.10
C MET A 18 7.93 6.84 -9.46
N LEU A 19 8.58 5.95 -10.20
CA LEU A 19 9.09 6.25 -11.55
C LEU A 19 7.97 6.59 -12.52
N LEU A 20 6.89 5.81 -12.53
CA LEU A 20 5.72 6.08 -13.37
C LEU A 20 5.08 7.42 -13.03
N ASP A 21 4.99 7.77 -11.75
CA ASP A 21 4.45 9.06 -11.31
C ASP A 21 5.31 10.24 -11.79
N ILE A 22 6.64 10.14 -11.69
CA ILE A 22 7.58 11.13 -12.24
C ILE A 22 7.42 11.24 -13.76
N MET A 23 7.39 10.12 -14.48
CA MET A 23 7.20 10.11 -15.93
C MET A 23 5.89 10.80 -16.32
N LEU A 24 4.80 10.51 -15.61
CA LEU A 24 3.50 11.13 -15.88
C LEU A 24 3.54 12.65 -15.65
N ARG A 25 4.18 13.11 -14.57
CA ARG A 25 4.39 14.54 -14.31
C ARG A 25 5.22 15.19 -15.43
N CYS A 26 6.27 14.55 -15.93
CA CYS A 26 7.05 15.05 -17.06
C CYS A 26 6.21 15.14 -18.34
N LEU A 27 5.49 14.07 -18.71
CA LEU A 27 4.61 14.06 -19.88
C LEU A 27 3.49 15.11 -19.77
N SER A 28 3.02 15.43 -18.56
CA SER A 28 2.06 16.52 -18.34
C SER A 28 2.59 17.90 -18.61
N ARG A 29 3.88 18.12 -18.33
CA ARG A 29 4.56 19.36 -18.66
C ARG A 29 4.85 19.47 -20.16
N LEU A 30 5.08 18.33 -20.82
CA LEU A 30 5.31 18.24 -22.27
C LEU A 30 4.02 18.20 -23.10
N GLN A 31 2.84 18.16 -22.47
CA GLN A 31 1.53 18.05 -23.12
C GLN A 31 1.34 16.79 -24.01
N GLU A 32 2.15 15.76 -23.80
CA GLU A 32 2.17 14.54 -24.61
C GLU A 32 1.26 13.46 -24.02
N LYS A 33 0.05 13.28 -24.55
CA LYS A 33 -1.02 12.49 -23.89
C LYS A 33 -1.03 10.99 -24.24
N ASP A 34 -0.37 10.57 -25.31
CA ASP A 34 -0.54 9.23 -25.89
C ASP A 34 -0.08 8.11 -24.93
N ALA A 35 0.91 8.38 -24.08
CA ALA A 35 1.45 7.39 -23.13
C ALA A 35 0.74 7.35 -21.76
N TYR A 36 -0.30 8.17 -21.53
CA TYR A 36 -0.95 8.29 -20.20
C TYR A 36 -1.73 7.05 -19.81
N GLY A 37 -2.53 6.52 -20.73
CA GLY A 37 -3.44 5.40 -20.47
C GLY A 37 -2.68 4.16 -20.03
N GLN A 38 -1.63 3.80 -20.78
CA GLN A 38 -0.81 2.63 -20.49
C GLN A 38 -0.10 2.76 -19.13
N LYS A 39 0.51 3.91 -18.83
CA LYS A 39 1.22 4.14 -17.56
C LYS A 39 0.27 4.11 -16.36
N ARG A 40 -0.96 4.65 -16.50
CA ARG A 40 -1.98 4.58 -15.45
C ARG A 40 -2.50 3.15 -15.23
N ALA A 41 -2.71 2.39 -16.30
CA ALA A 41 -3.10 0.99 -16.19
C ALA A 41 -2.03 0.17 -15.45
N GLU A 42 -0.76 0.35 -15.83
CA GLU A 42 0.39 -0.29 -15.17
C GLU A 42 0.48 0.08 -13.68
N ALA A 43 0.33 1.37 -13.34
CA ALA A 43 0.32 1.81 -11.96
C ALA A 43 -0.85 1.21 -11.16
N THR A 44 -2.02 1.07 -11.77
CA THR A 44 -3.19 0.45 -11.14
C THR A 44 -2.92 -1.02 -10.84
N THR A 45 -2.33 -1.77 -11.78
CA THR A 45 -1.90 -3.16 -11.55
C THR A 45 -0.90 -3.26 -10.41
N LEU A 46 0.14 -2.43 -10.41
CA LEU A 46 1.17 -2.44 -9.35
C LEU A 46 0.59 -2.13 -7.96
N ALA A 47 -0.34 -1.17 -7.88
CA ALA A 47 -1.01 -0.80 -6.64
C ALA A 47 -1.92 -1.94 -6.13
N ASN A 48 -2.69 -2.58 -7.02
CA ASN A 48 -3.50 -3.75 -6.68
C ASN A 48 -2.63 -4.92 -6.21
N ASP A 49 -1.48 -5.14 -6.83
CA ASP A 49 -0.58 -6.21 -6.40
C ASP A 49 0.04 -5.96 -5.01
N ILE A 50 0.28 -4.69 -4.64
CA ILE A 50 0.68 -4.33 -3.27
C ILE A 50 -0.46 -4.70 -2.31
N MET A 51 -1.71 -4.33 -2.62
CA MET A 51 -2.87 -4.63 -1.79
C MET A 51 -3.09 -6.15 -1.64
N ALA A 52 -2.99 -6.90 -2.73
CA ALA A 52 -3.10 -8.35 -2.74
C ALA A 52 -1.99 -9.04 -1.92
N SER A 53 -0.86 -8.36 -1.69
CA SER A 53 0.22 -8.89 -0.86
C SER A 53 -0.04 -8.78 0.64
N ILE A 54 -0.97 -7.91 1.08
CA ILE A 54 -1.20 -7.60 2.50
C ILE A 54 -1.60 -8.84 3.31
N PRO A 55 -2.55 -9.68 2.86
CA PRO A 55 -2.91 -10.89 3.61
C PRO A 55 -1.70 -11.77 3.90
N PHE A 56 -0.76 -11.90 2.95
CA PHE A 56 0.45 -12.72 3.13
C PHE A 56 1.45 -12.16 4.16
N HIS A 57 1.32 -10.90 4.58
CA HIS A 57 2.17 -10.28 5.59
C HIS A 57 1.48 -10.19 6.96
N VAL A 58 0.15 -10.30 7.00
CA VAL A 58 -0.66 -9.88 8.15
C VAL A 58 -1.64 -10.96 8.64
N ALA A 59 -2.07 -11.88 7.79
CA ALA A 59 -3.11 -12.85 8.09
C ALA A 59 -2.70 -14.29 7.74
N ASP A 60 -2.81 -15.19 8.73
CA ASP A 60 -2.94 -16.63 8.47
C ASP A 60 -4.40 -17.00 8.16
N ASN A 61 -5.38 -16.17 8.55
CA ASN A 61 -6.80 -16.34 8.27
C ASN A 61 -7.39 -15.10 7.59
N VAL A 62 -7.58 -15.18 6.27
CA VAL A 62 -8.28 -14.20 5.42
C VAL A 62 -9.68 -13.86 5.95
N GLU A 63 -10.28 -14.75 6.75
CA GLU A 63 -11.59 -14.59 7.38
C GLU A 63 -11.65 -13.48 8.44
N SER A 64 -10.54 -13.15 9.10
CA SER A 64 -10.51 -12.13 10.18
C SER A 64 -10.56 -10.68 9.68
N ILE A 65 -10.31 -10.45 8.39
CA ILE A 65 -10.41 -9.12 7.76
C ILE A 65 -11.86 -8.87 7.28
N ALA A 66 -12.61 -9.93 6.99
CA ALA A 66 -13.99 -9.86 6.52
C ALA A 66 -15.02 -9.75 7.66
N ASP A 67 -14.69 -10.24 8.86
CA ASP A 67 -15.64 -10.34 9.97
C ASP A 67 -15.53 -9.15 10.94
N GLN A 68 -16.07 -7.98 10.52
CA GLN A 68 -16.19 -6.78 11.35
C GLN A 68 -17.30 -6.90 12.41
N GLY A 69 -17.17 -7.85 13.34
CA GLY A 69 -18.24 -8.13 14.32
C GLY A 69 -17.83 -8.23 15.79
N SER A 70 -16.57 -8.51 16.14
CA SER A 70 -16.21 -8.66 17.56
C SER A 70 -14.79 -8.23 17.90
N VAL A 71 -14.71 -7.24 18.78
CA VAL A 71 -13.48 -6.77 19.43
C VAL A 71 -12.98 -7.87 20.37
N LYS A 72 -12.26 -8.86 19.84
CA LYS A 72 -11.39 -9.72 20.63
C LYS A 72 -9.96 -9.28 20.37
N ALA A 73 -9.25 -8.96 21.45
CA ALA A 73 -7.84 -8.56 21.42
C ALA A 73 -7.04 -9.53 20.53
N VAL A 74 -6.69 -9.07 19.33
CA VAL A 74 -5.90 -9.85 18.38
C VAL A 74 -4.53 -10.01 19.01
N LYS A 75 -4.18 -11.22 19.47
CA LYS A 75 -2.81 -11.54 19.85
C LYS A 75 -1.92 -11.29 18.63
N VAL A 76 -1.12 -10.24 18.71
CA VAL A 76 -0.16 -9.86 17.68
C VAL A 76 0.95 -10.90 17.69
N ASP A 77 0.95 -11.78 16.71
CA ASP A 77 2.09 -12.66 16.45
C ASP A 77 3.29 -11.80 16.03
N PRO A 78 4.48 -11.97 16.63
CA PRO A 78 5.70 -11.28 16.22
C PRO A 78 5.97 -11.31 14.70
N GLY A 79 5.59 -12.39 14.00
CA GLY A 79 5.70 -12.48 12.54
C GLY A 79 4.82 -11.46 11.81
N LYS A 80 3.64 -11.15 12.35
CA LYS A 80 2.70 -10.15 11.81
C LYS A 80 3.20 -8.73 12.02
N ALA A 81 3.87 -8.46 13.14
CA ALA A 81 4.47 -7.15 13.39
C ALA A 81 5.59 -6.84 12.38
N VAL A 82 6.43 -7.83 12.04
CA VAL A 82 7.46 -7.69 11.00
C VAL A 82 6.85 -7.47 9.62
N GLY A 83 5.82 -8.25 9.26
CA GLY A 83 5.11 -8.08 7.99
C GLY A 83 4.43 -6.70 7.87
N GLY A 84 3.77 -6.25 8.93
CA GLY A 84 3.21 -4.91 9.04
C GLY A 84 4.27 -3.83 8.82
N LEU A 85 5.41 -3.90 9.52
CA LEU A 85 6.51 -2.95 9.40
C LEU A 85 7.05 -2.86 7.97
N LEU A 86 7.20 -3.99 7.28
CA LEU A 86 7.67 -4.05 5.90
C LEU A 86 6.67 -3.46 4.88
N LEU A 87 5.38 -3.39 5.23
CA LEU A 87 4.32 -2.83 4.40
C LEU A 87 4.11 -1.33 4.58
N ILE A 88 4.52 -0.75 5.72
CA ILE A 88 4.26 0.67 6.04
C ILE A 88 4.71 1.59 4.91
N HIS A 89 5.96 1.44 4.47
CA HIS A 89 6.54 2.35 3.49
C HIS A 89 5.98 2.15 2.07
N PRO A 90 5.81 0.91 1.54
CA PRO A 90 5.11 0.68 0.28
C PRO A 90 3.70 1.27 0.23
N LEU A 91 2.88 1.02 1.27
CA LEU A 91 1.51 1.54 1.35
C LEU A 91 1.49 3.06 1.43
N PHE A 92 2.33 3.65 2.29
CA PHE A 92 2.37 5.10 2.45
C PHE A 92 2.78 5.80 1.16
N VAL A 93 3.83 5.33 0.48
CA VAL A 93 4.24 5.96 -0.78
C VAL A 93 3.15 5.82 -1.83
N ALA A 94 2.64 4.62 -2.07
CA ALA A 94 1.61 4.41 -3.08
C ALA A 94 0.34 5.24 -2.82
N ALA A 95 -0.08 5.38 -1.56
CA ALA A 95 -1.23 6.19 -1.17
C ALA A 95 -1.06 7.71 -1.38
N ASN A 96 0.15 8.18 -1.71
CA ASN A 96 0.46 9.59 -1.93
C ASN A 96 0.91 9.92 -3.36
N LEU A 97 0.96 8.94 -4.26
CA LEU A 97 1.33 9.15 -5.66
C LEU A 97 0.10 9.53 -6.50
N SER A 98 0.23 10.57 -7.32
CA SER A 98 -0.86 11.09 -8.16
C SER A 98 -1.31 10.11 -9.26
N ILE A 99 -0.41 9.21 -9.68
CA ILE A 99 -0.70 8.17 -10.65
C ILE A 99 -1.57 7.03 -10.11
N VAL A 100 -1.63 6.86 -8.77
CA VAL A 100 -2.44 5.82 -8.14
C VAL A 100 -3.90 6.29 -8.05
N PRO A 101 -4.89 5.47 -8.46
CA PRO A 101 -6.30 5.81 -8.37
C PRO A 101 -6.75 6.20 -6.94
N PRO A 102 -7.64 7.20 -6.78
CA PRO A 102 -8.06 7.68 -5.46
C PRO A 102 -8.64 6.59 -4.53
N HIS A 103 -9.42 5.65 -5.08
CA HIS A 103 -9.99 4.57 -4.28
C HIS A 103 -8.92 3.66 -3.66
N LEU A 104 -7.85 3.34 -4.41
CA LEU A 104 -6.72 2.56 -3.91
C LEU A 104 -5.92 3.35 -2.87
N GLN A 105 -5.77 4.66 -3.05
CA GLN A 105 -5.12 5.50 -2.03
C GLN A 105 -5.88 5.47 -0.70
N ILE A 106 -7.22 5.48 -0.73
CA ILE A 106 -8.06 5.39 0.46
C ILE A 106 -7.87 4.03 1.13
N GLN A 107 -8.00 2.94 0.38
CA GLN A 107 -7.82 1.58 0.91
C GLN A 107 -6.44 1.36 1.53
N MET A 108 -5.38 1.88 0.90
CA MET A 108 -4.03 1.79 1.46
C MET A 108 -3.89 2.54 2.79
N ARG A 109 -4.60 3.67 2.96
CA ARG A 109 -4.62 4.42 4.23
C ARG A 109 -5.42 3.71 5.30
N GLU A 110 -6.53 3.09 4.95
CA GLU A 110 -7.31 2.24 5.85
C GLU A 110 -6.47 1.05 6.32
N CYS A 111 -5.70 0.42 5.42
CA CYS A 111 -4.74 -0.62 5.80
C CYS A 111 -3.65 -0.09 6.74
N LEU A 112 -3.10 1.10 6.52
CA LEU A 112 -2.14 1.73 7.43
C LEU A 112 -2.74 2.01 8.81
N ALA A 113 -4.00 2.46 8.87
CA ALA A 113 -4.71 2.67 10.14
C ALA A 113 -4.89 1.34 10.88
N TRP A 114 -5.34 0.31 10.16
CA TRP A 114 -5.51 -1.04 10.70
C TRP A 114 -4.19 -1.61 11.23
N ILE A 115 -3.08 -1.46 10.49
CA ILE A 115 -1.73 -1.89 10.93
C ILE A 115 -1.33 -1.19 12.22
N GLY A 116 -1.56 0.13 12.32
CA GLY A 116 -1.24 0.89 13.51
C GLY A 116 -2.06 0.48 14.73
N GLU A 117 -3.37 0.30 14.55
CA GLU A 117 -4.32 -0.08 15.62
C GLU A 117 -4.13 -1.52 16.08
N ASN A 118 -3.94 -2.47 15.15
CA ASN A 118 -3.93 -3.90 15.46
C ASN A 118 -2.53 -4.43 15.75
N LEU A 119 -1.46 -3.84 15.19
CA LEU A 119 -0.09 -4.32 15.40
C LEU A 119 0.74 -3.41 16.32
N GLY A 120 0.15 -2.31 16.83
CA GLY A 120 0.82 -1.38 17.73
C GLY A 120 1.92 -0.54 17.09
N ILE A 121 1.93 -0.43 15.75
CA ILE A 121 2.97 0.32 15.03
C ILE A 121 2.54 1.77 14.81
N GLY A 122 2.87 2.65 15.77
CA GLY A 122 2.41 4.05 15.77
C GLY A 122 2.76 4.83 14.50
N GLN A 123 3.86 4.50 13.81
CA GLN A 123 4.22 5.11 12.53
C GLN A 123 3.14 4.88 11.45
N ALA A 124 2.51 3.71 11.43
CA ALA A 124 1.44 3.40 10.47
C ALA A 124 0.19 4.28 10.71
N THR A 125 -0.17 4.53 11.97
CA THR A 125 -1.26 5.45 12.35
C THR A 125 -0.96 6.89 11.95
N VAL A 126 0.29 7.34 12.05
CA VAL A 126 0.68 8.67 11.57
C VAL A 126 0.54 8.73 10.04
N PHE A 127 1.07 7.73 9.34
CA PHE A 127 1.06 7.67 7.88
C PHE A 127 -0.34 7.56 7.27
N SER A 128 -1.30 6.92 7.94
CA SER A 128 -2.69 6.87 7.46
C SER A 128 -3.35 8.25 7.38
N LYS A 129 -2.95 9.18 8.28
CA LYS A 129 -3.54 10.53 8.40
C LYS A 129 -2.87 11.58 7.51
N VAL A 130 -1.62 11.36 7.07
CA VAL A 130 -0.86 12.34 6.27
C VAL A 130 -1.38 12.39 4.84
N ARG A 131 -2.11 13.44 4.45
CA ARG A 131 -2.45 13.71 3.05
C ARG A 131 -1.32 14.48 2.37
N SER A 132 -0.69 13.90 1.34
CA SER A 132 0.21 14.66 0.48
C SER A 132 -0.59 15.72 -0.28
N LYS A 133 -0.17 16.98 -0.15
CA LYS A 133 -0.63 18.07 -1.01
C LYS A 133 0.21 17.97 -2.30
N HIS A 134 -0.41 17.55 -3.39
CA HIS A 134 0.18 17.60 -4.73
C HIS A 134 -0.71 18.46 -5.61
#